data_AF-A0A936AXL0-F1
#
_entry.id   AF-A0A936AXL0-F1
#
_cell.length_a   1.000
_cell.length_b   1.000
_cell.length_c   1.000
_cell.angle_alpha   90.00
_cell.angle_beta   90.00
_cell.angle_gamma   90.00
#
_symmetry.space_group_name_H-M   'P 1'
#
loop_
_entity.id
_entity.type
_entity.pdbx_description
1 polymer ?
#
loop_
_entity_poly.entity_id
_entity_poly.type
_entity_poly.pdbx_seq_one_letter_code
_entity_poly.pdbx_strand_id
1 'polypeptide(L)'
;MRLALAIASFVILIVHGAVFYDQFFNKWERHQTAYFDQARSMAKTDAERAGLEGRSPRIEQLIVTSFGESRVDRCTTCHIGIDDPRFNQHAQPLRSHPYTEDMGDRLVNGKWERRHKFADFGCTVCHDGQGRGLETVFAHGEDHYWPDPMLGYVTQNWRADFKPKLKGKEYMQANCALCHTDENFKSTPLVAKGRQLFFSSNCYGCHKIEGLSTGALGPDLSEVGKKFKVDYLWESVVEPRANIATSFMPKFNLSDDDVRALVVFLKSRRGVNFSETSLDRYRATLNKENKGKGEAPAVAVPAVAGGQPVTSPAAPPTAIATASVGEKLINDRSCAACHKIGARDGGVAPDLSFEGLIKDDKWLMAHFRDPRSLVSDSIMPSFGFSNPDYLAMTGYLMGLKTPPAFNNPEEFYKNTCARCHGDKGDGHGMIAAYLDPYPRDLTKAGFMNSKTEDRLMKSIREGIAGTSMPAWARVINDDQIRQVFNYIQTTYVKDSRRPLKERKLPETNPVASSRESIAWGEQIFLQRCTGCHGKKADGKGPNSIDILPRPRNLRNAEFLNSISDRRLFESILYGVQGSAMQSWIDYGLTEKDVGDLVNYMRSFNKPKQ
;
A
#
# COMPACT_ATOMS: atom_id res chain seq x y z
N MET A 1 10.09 -64.32 5.51
CA MET A 1 8.64 -64.03 5.59
C MET A 1 8.11 -63.99 7.02
N ARG A 2 8.25 -65.06 7.84
CA ARG A 2 7.73 -65.10 9.23
C ARG A 2 8.32 -64.02 10.16
N LEU A 3 9.64 -63.79 10.10
CA LEU A 3 10.29 -62.74 10.89
C LEU A 3 9.80 -61.33 10.49
N ALA A 4 9.62 -61.06 9.20
CA ALA A 4 9.11 -59.78 8.71
C ALA A 4 7.67 -59.52 9.17
N LEU A 5 6.81 -60.55 9.17
CA LEU A 5 5.45 -60.46 9.71
C LEU A 5 5.45 -60.22 11.23
N ALA A 6 6.32 -60.90 11.98
CA ALA A 6 6.45 -60.68 13.42
C ALA A 6 6.92 -59.26 13.77
N ILE A 7 7.91 -58.73 13.03
CA ILE A 7 8.37 -57.35 13.17
C ILE A 7 7.24 -56.37 12.83
N ALA A 8 6.52 -56.58 11.72
CA ALA A 8 5.40 -55.74 11.34
C ALA A 8 4.28 -55.74 12.40
N SER A 9 3.91 -56.90 12.93
CA SER A 9 2.92 -57.02 14.01
C SER A 9 3.37 -56.32 15.30
N PHE A 10 4.66 -56.42 15.65
CA PHE A 10 5.21 -55.73 16.82
C PHE A 10 5.23 -54.21 16.65
N VAL A 11 5.59 -53.72 15.45
CA VAL A 11 5.50 -52.29 15.12
C VAL A 11 4.05 -51.80 15.21
N ILE A 12 3.10 -52.57 14.66
CA ILE A 12 1.66 -52.25 14.75
C ILE A 12 1.23 -52.16 16.23
N LEU A 13 1.63 -53.14 17.06
CA LEU A 13 1.29 -53.15 18.49
C LEU A 13 1.89 -51.93 19.23
N ILE A 14 3.14 -51.57 18.96
CA ILE A 14 3.77 -50.38 19.53
C ILE A 14 3.03 -49.13 19.11
N VAL A 15 2.70 -48.99 17.82
CA VAL A 15 1.96 -47.84 17.30
C VAL A 15 0.58 -47.74 17.96
N HIS A 16 -0.15 -48.85 18.10
CA HIS A 16 -1.44 -48.86 18.79
C HIS A 16 -1.29 -48.52 20.27
N GLY A 17 -0.26 -49.04 20.94
CA GLY A 17 0.05 -48.69 22.33
C GLY A 17 0.36 -47.20 22.52
N ALA A 18 1.12 -46.61 21.59
CA ALA A 18 1.43 -45.19 21.60
C ALA A 18 0.19 -44.32 21.36
N VAL A 19 -0.64 -44.68 20.38
CA VAL A 19 -1.92 -43.99 20.10
C VAL A 19 -2.86 -44.11 21.30
N PHE A 20 -2.97 -45.29 21.91
CA PHE A 20 -3.80 -45.49 23.10
C PHE A 20 -3.30 -44.65 24.27
N TYR A 21 -1.98 -44.62 24.52
CA TYR A 21 -1.40 -43.78 25.57
C TYR A 21 -1.70 -42.30 25.34
N ASP A 22 -1.52 -41.82 24.11
CA ASP A 22 -1.77 -40.42 23.75
C ASP A 22 -3.26 -40.03 23.90
N GLN A 23 -4.18 -40.91 23.51
CA GLN A 23 -5.63 -40.66 23.62
C GLN A 23 -6.15 -40.62 25.06
N PHE A 24 -5.56 -41.42 25.97
CA PHE A 24 -6.05 -41.58 27.34
C PHE A 24 -5.26 -40.80 28.41
N PHE A 25 -4.10 -40.22 28.07
CA PHE A 25 -3.27 -39.48 29.03
C PHE A 25 -2.96 -38.06 28.57
N ASN A 26 -4.01 -37.26 28.40
CA ASN A 26 -3.89 -35.89 27.91
C ASN A 26 -3.12 -34.99 28.90
N LYS A 27 -2.31 -34.06 28.38
CA LYS A 27 -1.56 -33.08 29.20
C LYS A 27 -2.49 -32.21 30.05
N TRP A 28 -3.66 -31.86 29.52
CA TRP A 28 -4.62 -31.00 30.21
C TRP A 28 -5.22 -31.65 31.47
N GLU A 29 -5.40 -32.97 31.49
CA GLU A 29 -5.88 -33.70 32.67
C GLU A 29 -4.91 -33.55 33.83
N ARG A 30 -3.60 -33.66 33.55
CA ARG A 30 -2.55 -33.44 34.55
C ARG A 30 -2.58 -32.03 35.13
N HIS A 31 -2.85 -31.02 34.28
CA HIS A 31 -2.99 -29.63 34.74
C HIS A 31 -4.19 -29.47 35.68
N GLN A 32 -5.35 -30.04 35.34
CA GLN A 32 -6.53 -29.94 36.20
C GLN A 32 -6.40 -30.72 37.50
N THR A 33 -5.82 -31.92 37.48
CA THR A 33 -5.52 -32.68 38.70
C THR A 33 -4.64 -31.86 39.64
N ALA A 34 -3.53 -31.30 39.11
CA ALA A 34 -2.64 -30.46 39.90
C ALA A 34 -3.37 -29.23 40.48
N TYR A 35 -4.26 -28.59 39.72
CA TYR A 35 -5.09 -27.50 40.23
C TYR A 35 -6.00 -27.95 41.36
N PHE A 36 -6.79 -29.02 41.19
CA PHE A 36 -7.76 -29.43 42.19
C PHE A 36 -7.07 -29.86 43.50
N ASP A 37 -5.93 -30.54 43.42
CA ASP A 37 -5.16 -30.94 44.60
C ASP A 37 -4.63 -29.71 45.36
N GLN A 38 -4.04 -28.74 44.64
CA GLN A 38 -3.57 -27.49 45.24
C GLN A 38 -4.73 -26.66 45.80
N ALA A 39 -5.81 -26.50 45.04
CA ALA A 39 -6.98 -25.73 45.45
C ALA A 39 -7.63 -26.30 46.73
N ARG A 40 -7.69 -27.64 46.87
CA ARG A 40 -8.18 -28.29 48.09
C ARG A 40 -7.24 -28.04 49.27
N SER A 41 -5.94 -28.13 49.06
CA SER A 41 -4.95 -27.84 50.11
C SER A 41 -4.98 -26.38 50.60
N MET A 42 -5.42 -25.45 49.74
CA MET A 42 -5.50 -24.03 50.04
C MET A 42 -6.87 -23.55 50.53
N ALA A 43 -7.89 -24.41 50.53
CA ALA A 43 -9.25 -24.07 50.96
C ALA A 43 -9.29 -23.80 52.47
N LYS A 44 -9.80 -22.62 52.87
CA LYS A 44 -9.84 -22.17 54.26
C LYS A 44 -11.26 -22.23 54.85
N THR A 45 -12.27 -22.21 53.99
CA THR A 45 -13.69 -22.21 54.40
C THR A 45 -14.40 -23.49 53.97
N ASP A 46 -15.48 -23.83 54.66
CA ASP A 46 -16.33 -24.98 54.28
C ASP A 46 -16.97 -24.78 52.91
N ALA A 47 -17.32 -23.53 52.57
CA ALA A 47 -17.84 -23.19 51.25
C ALA A 47 -16.81 -23.44 50.12
N GLU A 48 -15.54 -23.10 50.34
CA GLU A 48 -14.47 -23.39 49.37
C GLU A 48 -14.21 -24.90 49.22
N ARG A 49 -14.26 -25.66 50.34
CA ARG A 49 -14.12 -27.11 50.33
C ARG A 49 -15.28 -27.78 49.58
N ALA A 50 -16.52 -27.42 49.91
CA ALA A 50 -17.72 -27.91 49.25
C ALA A 50 -17.73 -27.58 47.74
N GLY A 51 -17.21 -26.41 47.33
CA GLY A 51 -17.10 -26.04 45.92
C GLY A 51 -16.07 -26.84 45.11
N LEU A 52 -15.15 -27.55 45.78
CA LEU A 52 -14.12 -28.41 45.18
C LEU A 52 -14.42 -29.91 45.32
N GLU A 53 -15.37 -30.27 46.17
CA GLU A 53 -15.87 -31.63 46.34
C GLU A 53 -16.57 -32.10 45.06
N GLY A 54 -16.29 -33.33 44.65
CA GLY A 54 -16.87 -33.93 43.43
C GLY A 54 -16.36 -33.37 42.09
N ARG A 55 -15.50 -32.35 42.07
CA ARG A 55 -14.86 -31.88 40.83
C ARG A 55 -13.73 -32.83 40.39
N SER A 56 -13.81 -33.28 39.15
CA SER A 56 -12.81 -34.11 38.47
C SER A 56 -12.36 -33.48 37.14
N PRO A 57 -11.19 -33.88 36.61
CA PRO A 57 -10.72 -33.40 35.32
C PRO A 57 -11.74 -33.62 34.19
N ARG A 58 -12.06 -32.56 33.44
CA ARG A 58 -12.90 -32.60 32.24
C ARG A 58 -12.56 -31.48 31.27
N ILE A 59 -12.96 -31.62 30.02
CA ILE A 59 -12.87 -30.51 29.06
C ILE A 59 -13.86 -29.42 29.48
N GLU A 60 -13.34 -28.22 29.76
CA GLU A 60 -14.14 -27.03 29.98
C GLU A 60 -14.33 -26.32 28.63
N GLN A 61 -15.59 -26.04 28.27
CA GLN A 61 -15.92 -25.43 26.99
C GLN A 61 -16.89 -24.26 27.18
N LEU A 62 -16.46 -23.09 26.71
CA LEU A 62 -17.26 -21.89 26.61
C LEU A 62 -17.67 -21.68 25.15
N ILE A 63 -18.95 -21.33 24.94
CA ILE A 63 -19.48 -20.97 23.62
C ILE A 63 -19.84 -19.49 23.68
N VAL A 64 -19.01 -18.65 23.05
CA VAL A 64 -19.16 -17.20 23.03
C VAL A 64 -19.97 -16.80 21.80
N THR A 65 -21.16 -16.28 21.98
CA THR A 65 -22.07 -15.88 20.90
C THR A 65 -22.26 -14.37 20.78
N SER A 66 -21.80 -13.59 21.77
CA SER A 66 -22.06 -12.15 21.88
C SER A 66 -21.38 -11.27 20.81
N PHE A 67 -20.56 -11.85 19.92
CA PHE A 67 -19.75 -11.13 18.93
C PHE A 67 -20.04 -11.59 17.48
N GLY A 68 -21.29 -11.97 17.21
CA GLY A 68 -21.79 -12.32 15.87
C GLY A 68 -21.41 -13.72 15.37
N GLU A 69 -20.14 -14.11 15.45
CA GLU A 69 -19.69 -15.48 15.16
C GLU A 69 -19.59 -16.29 16.45
N SER A 70 -20.20 -17.48 16.51
CA SER A 70 -20.07 -18.41 17.64
C SER A 70 -18.64 -18.92 17.76
N ARG A 71 -17.94 -18.54 18.83
CA ARG A 71 -16.58 -19.02 19.12
C ARG A 71 -16.61 -20.10 20.19
N VAL A 72 -15.90 -21.20 19.91
CA VAL A 72 -15.68 -22.27 20.89
C VAL A 72 -14.33 -22.01 21.56
N ASP A 73 -14.34 -21.87 22.88
CA ASP A 73 -13.16 -21.59 23.69
C ASP A 73 -13.02 -22.64 24.80
N ARG A 74 -11.90 -23.35 24.79
CA ARG A 74 -11.55 -24.42 25.73
C ARG A 74 -10.28 -24.10 26.49
N CYS A 75 -9.81 -22.85 26.47
CA CYS A 75 -8.54 -22.47 27.09
C CYS A 75 -8.54 -22.74 28.61
N THR A 76 -9.69 -22.59 29.26
CA THR A 76 -9.88 -22.91 30.69
C THR A 76 -9.78 -24.40 31.02
N THR A 77 -9.72 -25.28 30.00
CA THR A 77 -9.40 -26.70 30.21
C THR A 77 -7.98 -26.86 30.76
N CYS A 78 -7.00 -26.13 30.20
CA CYS A 78 -5.63 -26.12 30.73
C CYS A 78 -5.43 -25.02 31.78
N HIS A 79 -6.03 -23.85 31.56
CA HIS A 79 -5.95 -22.68 32.44
C HIS A 79 -7.10 -22.64 33.45
N ILE A 80 -7.33 -23.74 34.14
CA ILE A 80 -8.48 -23.90 35.06
C ILE A 80 -8.44 -22.92 36.25
N GLY A 81 -7.24 -22.49 36.66
CA GLY A 81 -7.03 -21.51 37.73
C GLY A 81 -7.21 -20.05 37.32
N ILE A 82 -7.63 -19.77 36.08
CA ILE A 82 -7.64 -18.40 35.52
C ILE A 82 -8.49 -17.40 36.31
N ASP A 83 -9.58 -17.86 36.94
CA ASP A 83 -10.48 -17.03 37.75
C ASP A 83 -10.35 -17.28 39.26
N ASP A 84 -9.36 -18.06 39.68
CA ASP A 84 -9.13 -18.37 41.09
C ASP A 84 -8.04 -17.45 41.67
N PRO A 85 -8.39 -16.44 42.49
CA PRO A 85 -7.42 -15.48 43.02
C PRO A 85 -6.32 -16.12 43.88
N ARG A 86 -6.53 -17.34 44.39
CA ARG A 86 -5.52 -18.10 45.13
C ARG A 86 -4.30 -18.43 44.27
N PHE A 87 -4.46 -18.48 42.95
CA PHE A 87 -3.41 -18.88 42.02
C PHE A 87 -2.64 -17.71 41.38
N ASN A 88 -2.79 -16.47 41.87
CA ASN A 88 -2.17 -15.27 41.28
C ASN A 88 -0.63 -15.30 41.19
N GLN A 89 0.04 -16.03 42.09
CA GLN A 89 1.50 -16.18 42.14
C GLN A 89 2.01 -17.50 41.55
N HIS A 90 1.14 -18.37 41.04
CA HIS A 90 1.55 -19.68 40.49
C HIS A 90 2.20 -19.55 39.11
N ALA A 91 2.82 -20.61 38.60
CA ALA A 91 3.32 -20.66 37.23
C ALA A 91 2.18 -20.97 36.23
N GLN A 92 2.37 -20.61 34.96
CA GLN A 92 1.48 -21.09 33.90
C GLN A 92 1.54 -22.63 33.80
N PRO A 93 0.42 -23.33 33.51
CA PRO A 93 -0.88 -22.79 33.12
C PRO A 93 -1.84 -22.44 34.28
N LEU A 94 -1.46 -22.69 35.54
CA LEU A 94 -2.37 -22.53 36.69
C LEU A 94 -2.50 -21.09 37.19
N ARG A 95 -1.61 -20.19 36.77
CA ARG A 95 -1.63 -18.78 37.16
C ARG A 95 -2.99 -18.14 36.87
N SER A 96 -3.55 -17.46 37.87
CA SER A 96 -4.78 -16.69 37.71
C SER A 96 -4.56 -15.43 36.89
N HIS A 97 -5.62 -14.94 36.27
CA HIS A 97 -5.58 -13.69 35.53
C HIS A 97 -5.49 -12.50 36.50
N PRO A 98 -4.67 -11.48 36.21
CA PRO A 98 -4.61 -10.29 37.04
C PRO A 98 -5.93 -9.52 36.99
N TYR A 99 -6.22 -8.78 38.06
CA TYR A 99 -7.24 -7.73 38.05
C TYR A 99 -6.57 -6.40 37.73
N THR A 100 -7.09 -5.66 36.75
CA THR A 100 -6.56 -4.34 36.41
C THR A 100 -7.67 -3.37 36.02
N GLU A 101 -7.49 -2.09 36.37
CA GLU A 101 -8.36 -1.02 35.91
C GLU A 101 -8.33 -0.89 34.37
N ASP A 102 -7.20 -1.20 33.73
CA ASP A 102 -7.04 -1.16 32.27
C ASP A 102 -8.01 -2.13 31.56
N MET A 103 -8.38 -3.23 32.21
CA MET A 103 -9.40 -4.19 31.71
C MET A 103 -10.82 -3.84 32.16
N GLY A 104 -10.98 -2.67 32.79
CA GLY A 104 -12.24 -2.17 33.32
C GLY A 104 -12.62 -2.76 34.69
N ASP A 105 -11.77 -3.58 35.30
CA ASP A 105 -12.06 -4.18 36.60
C ASP A 105 -12.15 -3.08 37.67
N ARG A 106 -13.03 -3.29 38.67
CA ARG A 106 -13.30 -2.30 39.71
C ARG A 106 -12.99 -2.84 41.07
N LEU A 107 -12.36 -2.03 41.91
CA LEU A 107 -12.20 -2.33 43.32
C LEU A 107 -13.41 -1.78 44.09
N VAL A 108 -14.27 -2.66 44.57
CA VAL A 108 -15.50 -2.33 45.31
C VAL A 108 -15.37 -2.86 46.74
N ASN A 109 -15.39 -1.98 47.74
CA ASN A 109 -15.26 -2.34 49.16
C ASN A 109 -14.06 -3.25 49.47
N GLY A 110 -12.91 -2.99 48.80
CA GLY A 110 -11.69 -3.78 48.98
C GLY A 110 -11.67 -5.13 48.24
N LYS A 111 -12.71 -5.45 47.47
CA LYS A 111 -12.78 -6.66 46.62
C LYS A 111 -12.80 -6.29 45.15
N TRP A 112 -11.99 -6.96 44.35
CA TRP A 112 -11.99 -6.78 42.90
C TRP A 112 -13.22 -7.43 42.27
N GLU A 113 -13.86 -6.71 41.36
CA GLU A 113 -14.96 -7.17 40.53
C GLU A 113 -14.56 -7.11 39.05
N ARG A 114 -14.69 -8.23 38.35
CA ARG A 114 -14.33 -8.34 36.93
C ARG A 114 -15.44 -7.78 36.03
N ARG A 115 -15.09 -6.87 35.12
CA ARG A 115 -16.02 -6.39 34.07
C ARG A 115 -16.15 -7.36 32.91
N HIS A 116 -15.03 -7.90 32.44
CA HIS A 116 -14.96 -8.84 31.32
C HIS A 116 -14.89 -10.28 31.83
N LYS A 117 -16.04 -10.87 32.19
CA LYS A 117 -16.05 -12.24 32.75
C LYS A 117 -15.73 -13.25 31.67
N PHE A 118 -14.92 -14.27 31.98
CA PHE A 118 -14.54 -15.29 31.00
C PHE A 118 -15.73 -16.07 30.46
N ALA A 119 -16.77 -16.30 31.27
CA ALA A 119 -17.99 -16.96 30.81
C ALA A 119 -18.68 -16.20 29.66
N ASP A 120 -18.51 -14.88 29.58
CA ASP A 120 -19.16 -14.02 28.59
C ASP A 120 -18.25 -13.76 27.36
N PHE A 121 -16.93 -13.73 27.56
CA PHE A 121 -15.96 -13.32 26.52
C PHE A 121 -15.06 -14.46 26.00
N GLY A 122 -14.84 -15.52 26.78
CA GLY A 122 -13.77 -16.49 26.51
C GLY A 122 -12.37 -15.86 26.63
N CYS A 123 -11.34 -16.62 26.22
CA CYS A 123 -9.95 -16.16 26.22
C CYS A 123 -9.51 -15.65 24.84
N THR A 124 -9.95 -16.34 23.79
CA THR A 124 -9.56 -16.07 22.39
C THR A 124 -10.04 -14.73 21.86
N VAL A 125 -11.09 -14.14 22.44
CA VAL A 125 -11.54 -12.78 22.08
C VAL A 125 -10.48 -11.73 22.41
N CYS A 126 -9.70 -11.92 23.47
CA CYS A 126 -8.64 -10.99 23.87
C CYS A 126 -7.27 -11.44 23.32
N HIS A 127 -6.98 -12.73 23.39
CA HIS A 127 -5.65 -13.27 23.14
C HIS A 127 -5.44 -13.83 21.72
N ASP A 128 -6.45 -13.85 20.84
CA ASP A 128 -6.47 -14.71 19.65
C ASP A 128 -6.14 -16.18 20.03
N GLY A 129 -5.58 -16.98 19.13
CA GLY A 129 -5.36 -18.41 19.34
C GLY A 129 -6.51 -19.29 18.86
N GLN A 130 -6.37 -20.60 19.07
CA GLN A 130 -7.33 -21.61 18.60
C GLN A 130 -8.11 -22.19 19.78
N GLY A 131 -9.27 -21.61 20.06
CA GLY A 131 -10.09 -21.98 21.22
C GLY A 131 -10.57 -23.43 21.25
N ARG A 132 -10.50 -24.16 20.12
CA ARG A 132 -10.84 -25.61 20.08
C ARG A 132 -9.70 -26.53 20.51
N GLY A 133 -8.46 -26.05 20.49
CA GLY A 133 -7.27 -26.85 20.77
C GLY A 133 -7.19 -27.30 22.22
N LEU A 134 -6.77 -28.54 22.44
CA LEU A 134 -6.55 -29.14 23.76
C LEU A 134 -5.06 -29.40 24.06
N GLU A 135 -4.19 -29.03 23.12
CA GLU A 135 -2.74 -29.04 23.29
C GLU A 135 -2.15 -27.68 22.98
N THR A 136 -1.03 -27.36 23.61
CA THR A 136 -0.31 -26.09 23.49
C THR A 136 -0.06 -25.67 22.03
N VAL A 137 0.47 -26.58 21.21
CA VAL A 137 0.83 -26.30 19.81
C VAL A 137 -0.38 -25.86 18.97
N PHE A 138 -1.54 -26.49 19.21
CA PHE A 138 -2.77 -26.19 18.50
C PHE A 138 -3.45 -24.97 19.11
N ALA A 139 -3.67 -24.97 20.43
CA ALA A 139 -4.39 -23.92 21.14
C ALA A 139 -3.71 -22.55 21.01
N HIS A 140 -2.37 -22.49 21.03
CA HIS A 140 -1.64 -21.25 20.84
C HIS A 140 -1.36 -20.91 19.37
N GLY A 141 -1.64 -21.82 18.43
CA GLY A 141 -1.45 -21.62 16.99
C GLY A 141 0.02 -21.54 16.55
N GLU A 142 0.89 -22.42 17.07
CA GLU A 142 2.34 -22.39 16.81
C GLU A 142 2.72 -22.87 15.40
N ASP A 143 1.84 -23.64 14.73
CA ASP A 143 2.05 -24.11 13.36
C ASP A 143 1.88 -22.99 12.31
N HIS A 144 2.65 -23.08 11.23
CA HIS A 144 2.74 -22.08 10.16
C HIS A 144 1.37 -21.71 9.59
N TYR A 145 0.51 -22.69 9.33
CA TYR A 145 -0.69 -22.47 8.52
C TYR A 145 -1.87 -21.93 9.33
N TRP A 146 -1.75 -21.85 10.66
CA TRP A 146 -2.80 -21.27 11.49
C TRP A 146 -2.92 -19.76 11.29
N PRO A 147 -4.13 -19.23 11.07
CA PRO A 147 -4.34 -17.82 10.77
C PRO A 147 -4.28 -16.91 12.00
N ASP A 148 -4.63 -17.43 13.19
CA ASP A 148 -4.73 -16.66 14.43
C ASP A 148 -3.88 -17.31 15.54
N PRO A 149 -2.55 -17.08 15.56
CA PRO A 149 -1.72 -17.44 16.71
C PRO A 149 -2.04 -16.56 17.92
N MET A 150 -1.65 -17.00 19.12
CA MET A 150 -1.84 -16.23 20.34
C MET A 150 -1.09 -14.90 20.27
N LEU A 151 -1.87 -13.82 20.24
CA LEU A 151 -1.46 -12.46 19.89
C LEU A 151 -0.45 -11.91 20.89
N GLY A 152 0.77 -11.67 20.43
CA GLY A 152 1.85 -11.11 21.26
C GLY A 152 2.59 -12.12 22.15
N TYR A 153 2.25 -13.41 22.08
CA TYR A 153 2.87 -14.42 22.95
C TYR A 153 3.53 -15.56 22.19
N VAL A 154 3.01 -15.89 21.01
CA VAL A 154 3.58 -16.90 20.11
C VAL A 154 4.03 -16.27 18.82
N THR A 155 5.29 -16.53 18.47
CA THR A 155 5.78 -16.39 17.11
C THR A 155 5.90 -17.77 16.52
N GLN A 156 5.24 -18.02 15.39
CA GLN A 156 5.34 -19.29 14.69
C GLN A 156 6.81 -19.60 14.37
N ASN A 157 7.19 -20.87 14.46
CA ASN A 157 8.61 -21.29 14.46
C ASN A 157 9.41 -20.88 13.22
N TRP A 158 8.74 -20.66 12.09
CA TRP A 158 9.36 -20.26 10.81
C TRP A 158 9.74 -18.76 10.74
N ARG A 159 9.30 -17.93 11.70
CA ARG A 159 9.68 -16.51 11.85
C ARG A 159 10.38 -16.23 13.19
N ALA A 160 11.29 -17.11 13.58
CA ALA A 160 12.07 -16.94 14.80
C ALA A 160 12.86 -15.62 14.83
N ASP A 161 13.25 -15.10 13.66
CA ASP A 161 13.88 -13.80 13.45
C ASP A 161 12.98 -12.60 13.83
N PHE A 162 11.66 -12.78 13.80
CA PHE A 162 10.68 -11.76 14.21
C PHE A 162 10.27 -11.85 15.68
N LYS A 163 10.71 -12.90 16.39
CA LYS A 163 10.39 -13.10 17.81
C LYS A 163 10.64 -11.88 18.72
N PRO A 164 11.73 -11.12 18.57
CA PRO A 164 11.95 -9.92 19.38
C PRO A 164 10.95 -8.80 19.10
N LYS A 165 10.37 -8.77 17.90
CA LYS A 165 9.47 -7.70 17.44
C LYS A 165 8.03 -7.98 17.81
N LEU A 166 7.61 -9.25 17.79
CA LEU A 166 6.20 -9.66 17.87
C LEU A 166 5.77 -10.21 19.24
N LYS A 167 6.65 -10.19 20.25
CA LYS A 167 6.33 -10.66 21.60
C LYS A 167 6.10 -9.48 22.54
N GLY A 168 4.89 -9.37 23.05
CA GLY A 168 4.49 -8.35 24.02
C GLY A 168 2.98 -8.32 24.26
N LYS A 169 2.58 -8.03 25.50
CA LYS A 169 1.17 -7.96 25.90
C LYS A 169 0.41 -6.83 25.19
N GLU A 170 1.13 -5.82 24.70
CA GLU A 170 0.61 -4.64 24.04
C GLU A 170 -0.10 -4.95 22.71
N TYR A 171 0.20 -6.08 22.06
CA TYR A 171 -0.51 -6.48 20.85
C TYR A 171 -1.99 -6.77 21.09
N MET A 172 -2.37 -7.18 22.31
CA MET A 172 -3.76 -7.41 22.69
C MET A 172 -4.64 -6.16 22.61
N GLN A 173 -4.05 -4.96 22.62
CA GLN A 173 -4.79 -3.71 22.43
C GLN A 173 -5.58 -3.72 21.11
N ALA A 174 -5.12 -4.46 20.09
CA ALA A 174 -5.83 -4.63 18.83
C ALA A 174 -7.22 -5.23 19.03
N ASN A 175 -7.35 -6.18 19.96
CA ASN A 175 -8.60 -6.87 20.25
C ASN A 175 -9.52 -6.06 21.19
N CYS A 176 -8.96 -5.25 22.09
CA CYS A 176 -9.75 -4.28 22.87
C CYS A 176 -10.49 -3.29 21.96
N ALA A 177 -9.83 -2.85 20.88
CA ALA A 177 -10.39 -1.88 19.93
C ALA A 177 -11.52 -2.43 19.05
N LEU A 178 -11.87 -3.72 19.15
CA LEU A 178 -13.03 -4.29 18.48
C LEU A 178 -14.35 -3.84 19.13
N CYS A 179 -14.32 -3.56 20.43
CA CYS A 179 -15.47 -3.09 21.21
C CYS A 179 -15.27 -1.64 21.69
N HIS A 180 -14.04 -1.23 21.97
CA HIS A 180 -13.70 0.12 22.43
C HIS A 180 -13.14 0.96 21.28
N THR A 181 -14.04 1.60 20.52
CA THR A 181 -13.70 2.32 19.28
C THR A 181 -13.37 3.80 19.49
N ASP A 182 -13.47 4.29 20.73
CA ASP A 182 -13.15 5.68 21.08
C ASP A 182 -11.69 6.01 20.74
N GLU A 183 -11.48 7.15 20.10
CA GLU A 183 -10.18 7.55 19.55
C GLU A 183 -9.07 7.64 20.61
N ASN A 184 -9.43 7.93 21.87
CA ASN A 184 -8.52 8.08 22.98
C ASN A 184 -8.83 7.12 24.13
N PHE A 185 -9.31 5.91 23.81
CA PHE A 185 -9.53 4.91 24.85
C PHE A 185 -8.22 4.60 25.59
N LYS A 186 -8.20 4.87 26.90
CA LYS A 186 -6.98 4.87 27.73
C LYS A 186 -6.20 3.55 27.67
N SER A 187 -6.90 2.43 27.50
CA SER A 187 -6.29 1.09 27.48
C SER A 187 -5.78 0.65 26.09
N THR A 188 -5.94 1.46 25.04
CA THR A 188 -5.45 1.15 23.68
C THR A 188 -4.55 2.24 23.07
N PRO A 189 -3.53 2.74 23.79
CA PRO A 189 -2.68 3.83 23.32
C PRO A 189 -1.92 3.52 22.01
N LEU A 190 -1.58 2.26 21.73
CA LEU A 190 -0.94 1.87 20.47
C LEU A 190 -1.91 1.90 19.30
N VAL A 191 -3.19 1.59 19.52
CA VAL A 191 -4.23 1.71 18.47
C VAL A 191 -4.41 3.18 18.11
N ALA A 192 -4.47 4.06 19.10
CA ALA A 192 -4.56 5.51 18.90
C ALA A 192 -3.31 6.05 18.17
N LYS A 193 -2.11 5.68 18.64
CA LYS A 193 -0.85 6.06 17.98
C LYS A 193 -0.76 5.54 16.55
N GLY A 194 -1.13 4.28 16.31
CA GLY A 194 -1.14 3.68 14.97
C GLY A 194 -2.14 4.38 14.04
N ARG A 195 -3.32 4.75 14.54
CA ARG A 195 -4.28 5.57 13.80
C ARG A 195 -3.68 6.93 13.44
N GLN A 196 -3.02 7.62 14.38
CA GLN A 196 -2.33 8.88 14.10
C GLN A 196 -1.26 8.70 13.00
N LEU A 197 -0.42 7.67 13.12
CA LEU A 197 0.63 7.37 12.14
C LEU A 197 0.08 7.07 10.74
N PHE A 198 -1.08 6.41 10.64
CA PHE A 198 -1.76 6.15 9.37
C PHE A 198 -2.12 7.44 8.63
N PHE A 199 -2.47 8.50 9.37
CA PHE A 199 -2.76 9.81 8.78
C PHE A 199 -1.51 10.67 8.60
N SER A 200 -0.61 10.74 9.58
CA SER A 200 0.60 11.56 9.49
C SER A 200 1.55 11.09 8.38
N SER A 201 1.62 9.77 8.16
CA SER A 201 2.43 9.14 7.10
C SER A 201 1.70 9.02 5.76
N ASN A 202 0.49 9.59 5.64
CA ASN A 202 -0.34 9.60 4.43
C ASN A 202 -0.76 8.22 3.88
N CYS A 203 -0.78 7.18 4.70
CA CYS A 203 -1.26 5.85 4.29
C CYS A 203 -2.70 5.91 3.74
N TYR A 204 -3.52 6.82 4.28
CA TYR A 204 -4.91 7.06 3.86
C TYR A 204 -5.08 7.49 2.40
N GLY A 205 -4.06 8.09 1.79
CA GLY A 205 -4.11 8.51 0.38
C GLY A 205 -4.15 7.31 -0.57
N CYS A 206 -3.47 6.22 -0.20
CA CYS A 206 -3.47 4.97 -0.97
C CYS A 206 -4.51 3.98 -0.49
N HIS A 207 -4.59 3.77 0.83
CA HIS A 207 -5.36 2.69 1.43
C HIS A 207 -6.72 3.16 1.92
N LYS A 208 -7.75 2.40 1.56
CA LYS A 208 -9.10 2.51 2.13
C LYS A 208 -9.14 1.82 3.49
N ILE A 209 -9.78 2.48 4.44
CA ILE A 209 -10.34 1.87 5.64
C ILE A 209 -11.76 2.42 5.77
N GLU A 210 -12.76 1.54 5.77
CA GLU A 210 -14.16 1.93 5.89
C GLU A 210 -14.38 2.83 7.11
N GLY A 211 -15.19 3.88 6.92
CA GLY A 211 -15.38 4.93 7.93
C GLY A 211 -14.25 5.96 8.01
N LEU A 212 -12.99 5.57 7.78
CA LEU A 212 -11.79 6.37 8.06
C LEU A 212 -11.13 7.02 6.84
N SER A 213 -11.04 6.33 5.70
CA SER A 213 -10.38 6.82 4.48
C SER A 213 -10.99 6.23 3.20
N THR A 214 -10.65 6.80 2.04
CA THR A 214 -11.19 6.42 0.73
C THR A 214 -10.11 6.13 -0.31
N GLY A 215 -8.85 5.94 0.11
CA GLY A 215 -7.75 5.65 -0.80
C GLY A 215 -8.02 4.41 -1.66
N ALA A 216 -7.68 4.47 -2.95
CA ALA A 216 -8.03 3.40 -3.91
C ALA A 216 -6.82 2.84 -4.67
N LEU A 217 -5.61 3.31 -4.36
CA LEU A 217 -4.38 2.83 -5.00
C LEU A 217 -3.85 1.55 -4.34
N GLY A 218 -3.89 1.51 -3.00
CA GLY A 218 -3.49 0.35 -2.22
C GLY A 218 -4.67 -0.60 -1.95
N PRO A 219 -4.40 -1.82 -1.46
CA PRO A 219 -5.45 -2.73 -1.01
C PRO A 219 -6.30 -2.12 0.10
N ASP A 220 -7.58 -2.52 0.14
CA ASP A 220 -8.52 -2.16 1.21
C ASP A 220 -8.08 -2.80 2.54
N LEU A 221 -7.84 -1.97 3.55
CA LEU A 221 -7.34 -2.36 4.86
C LEU A 221 -8.44 -2.51 5.92
N SER A 222 -9.73 -2.36 5.55
CA SER A 222 -10.86 -2.41 6.49
C SER A 222 -10.93 -3.72 7.29
N GLU A 223 -10.48 -4.81 6.70
CA GLU A 223 -10.48 -6.15 7.30
C GLU A 223 -9.09 -6.78 7.39
N VAL A 224 -8.04 -5.98 7.26
CA VAL A 224 -6.66 -6.50 7.14
C VAL A 224 -6.25 -7.32 8.37
N GLY A 225 -6.73 -6.95 9.56
CA GLY A 225 -6.47 -7.66 10.81
C GLY A 225 -7.21 -8.99 10.97
N LYS A 226 -8.32 -9.20 10.24
CA LYS A 226 -8.97 -10.52 10.13
C LYS A 226 -8.22 -11.44 9.16
N LYS A 227 -7.59 -10.86 8.13
CA LYS A 227 -6.98 -11.61 7.02
C LYS A 227 -5.53 -11.99 7.27
N PHE A 228 -4.79 -11.15 7.96
CA PHE A 228 -3.34 -11.28 8.07
C PHE A 228 -2.84 -11.30 9.51
N LYS A 229 -1.73 -12.00 9.68
CA LYS A 229 -0.98 -12.10 10.92
C LYS A 229 -0.12 -10.86 11.13
N VAL A 230 0.32 -10.68 12.38
CA VAL A 230 1.12 -9.53 12.81
C VAL A 230 2.47 -9.46 12.07
N ASP A 231 3.11 -10.60 11.78
CA ASP A 231 4.37 -10.66 11.04
C ASP A 231 4.21 -10.22 9.58
N TYR A 232 3.13 -10.65 8.91
CA TYR A 232 2.82 -10.21 7.55
C TYR A 232 2.53 -8.71 7.49
N LEU A 233 1.75 -8.19 8.45
CA LEU A 233 1.47 -6.76 8.57
C LEU A 233 2.76 -5.96 8.79
N TRP A 234 3.64 -6.44 9.67
CA TRP A 234 4.92 -5.81 9.95
C TRP A 234 5.80 -5.77 8.70
N GLU A 235 6.01 -6.92 8.07
CA GLU A 235 6.84 -7.04 6.87
C GLU A 235 6.32 -6.17 5.73
N SER A 236 5.00 -6.12 5.53
CA SER A 236 4.38 -5.28 4.51
C SER A 236 4.64 -3.78 4.74
N VAL A 237 4.85 -3.34 5.99
CA VAL A 237 5.18 -1.95 6.33
C VAL A 237 6.67 -1.66 6.16
N VAL A 238 7.55 -2.58 6.60
CA VAL A 238 9.02 -2.34 6.61
C VAL A 238 9.71 -2.71 5.31
N GLU A 239 9.18 -3.70 4.58
CA GLU A 239 9.69 -4.15 3.29
C GLU A 239 8.53 -4.54 2.35
N PRO A 240 7.81 -3.54 1.80
CA PRO A 240 6.62 -3.80 0.97
C PRO A 240 6.88 -4.64 -0.28
N ARG A 241 8.14 -4.72 -0.72
CA ARG A 241 8.57 -5.54 -1.87
C ARG A 241 8.95 -6.98 -1.52
N ALA A 242 9.02 -7.34 -0.23
CA ALA A 242 9.29 -8.71 0.21
C ALA A 242 8.20 -9.68 -0.27
N ASN A 243 6.93 -9.23 -0.22
CA ASN A 243 5.78 -10.05 -0.61
C ASN A 243 5.34 -9.82 -2.06
N ILE A 244 5.57 -8.61 -2.61
CA ILE A 244 5.17 -8.23 -3.98
C ILE A 244 6.29 -7.41 -4.61
N ALA A 245 7.11 -8.02 -5.47
CA ALA A 245 8.26 -7.37 -6.11
C ALA A 245 7.88 -6.08 -6.89
N THR A 246 6.67 -6.03 -7.44
CA THR A 246 6.14 -4.88 -8.20
C THR A 246 5.43 -3.85 -7.33
N SER A 247 5.42 -4.00 -6.00
CA SER A 247 4.79 -3.04 -5.08
C SER A 247 5.37 -1.65 -5.25
N PHE A 248 4.50 -0.66 -5.39
CA PHE A 248 4.85 0.78 -5.32
C PHE A 248 4.59 1.37 -3.93
N MET A 249 4.20 0.55 -2.95
CA MET A 249 4.10 1.02 -1.57
C MET A 249 5.50 1.47 -1.11
N PRO A 250 5.66 2.73 -0.68
CA PRO A 250 6.97 3.26 -0.33
C PRO A 250 7.50 2.61 0.95
N LYS A 251 8.81 2.59 1.08
CA LYS A 251 9.48 2.18 2.31
C LYS A 251 9.53 3.39 3.24
N PHE A 252 8.76 3.33 4.32
CA PHE A 252 8.73 4.39 5.32
C PHE A 252 9.89 4.22 6.30
N ASN A 253 10.54 5.31 6.69
CA ASN A 253 11.58 5.31 7.71
C ASN A 253 10.96 5.43 9.10
N LEU A 254 10.33 4.36 9.57
CA LEU A 254 9.65 4.29 10.86
C LEU A 254 10.48 3.52 11.90
N SER A 255 10.39 3.91 13.17
CA SER A 255 10.98 3.14 14.26
C SER A 255 10.20 1.84 14.51
N ASP A 256 10.84 0.83 15.10
CA ASP A 256 10.16 -0.42 15.49
C ASP A 256 8.93 -0.15 16.39
N ASP A 257 8.97 0.88 17.23
CA ASP A 257 7.83 1.27 18.08
C ASP A 257 6.67 1.88 17.29
N ASP A 258 6.96 2.63 16.22
CA ASP A 258 5.94 3.19 15.32
C ASP A 258 5.34 2.09 14.43
N VAL A 259 6.17 1.18 13.94
CA VAL A 259 5.72 0.00 13.19
C VAL A 259 4.83 -0.86 14.09
N ARG A 260 5.21 -1.09 15.36
CA ARG A 260 4.38 -1.81 16.31
C ARG A 260 3.01 -1.16 16.49
N ALA A 261 2.97 0.16 16.71
CA ALA A 261 1.71 0.89 16.86
C ALA A 261 0.82 0.78 15.61
N LEU A 262 1.40 0.97 14.41
CA LEU A 262 0.69 0.78 13.15
C LEU A 262 0.15 -0.64 13.00
N VAL A 263 0.96 -1.65 13.26
CA VAL A 263 0.56 -3.05 13.13
C VAL A 263 -0.56 -3.40 14.12
N VAL A 264 -0.51 -2.90 15.36
CA VAL A 264 -1.59 -3.07 16.35
C VAL A 264 -2.87 -2.39 15.87
N PHE A 265 -2.79 -1.17 15.35
CA PHE A 265 -3.94 -0.50 14.71
C PHE A 265 -4.48 -1.29 13.52
N LEU A 266 -3.64 -1.77 12.61
CA LEU A 266 -4.06 -2.57 11.46
C LEU A 266 -4.66 -3.92 11.88
N LYS A 267 -4.09 -4.60 12.88
CA LYS A 267 -4.62 -5.86 13.42
C LYS A 267 -6.01 -5.69 14.05
N SER A 268 -6.32 -4.51 14.57
CA SER A 268 -7.67 -4.19 15.05
C SER A 268 -8.71 -4.01 13.94
N ARG A 269 -8.30 -3.88 12.67
CA ARG A 269 -9.23 -3.69 11.54
C ARG A 269 -9.81 -5.05 11.11
N ARG A 270 -10.96 -5.42 11.66
CA ARG A 270 -11.66 -6.69 11.36
C ARG A 270 -13.01 -6.48 10.65
N GLY A 271 -13.20 -5.33 10.01
CA GLY A 271 -14.45 -4.94 9.35
C GLY A 271 -15.47 -4.41 10.35
N VAL A 272 -16.25 -5.31 10.97
CA VAL A 272 -17.32 -4.95 11.90
C VAL A 272 -16.75 -4.70 13.29
N ASN A 273 -16.87 -3.46 13.79
CA ASN A 273 -16.71 -3.17 15.22
C ASN A 273 -17.97 -3.62 15.96
N PHE A 274 -17.84 -4.35 17.07
CA PHE A 274 -18.98 -4.89 17.80
C PHE A 274 -19.81 -3.83 18.53
N SER A 275 -19.24 -2.63 18.71
CA SER A 275 -19.93 -1.46 19.26
C SER A 275 -20.74 -0.68 18.22
N GLU A 276 -20.53 -0.89 16.93
CA GLU A 276 -21.22 -0.15 15.86
C GLU A 276 -22.38 -0.97 15.30
N THR A 277 -23.60 -0.47 15.43
CA THR A 277 -24.74 -1.14 14.79
C THR A 277 -24.67 -1.01 13.27
N SER A 278 -25.31 -1.94 12.55
CA SER A 278 -25.49 -1.80 11.09
C SER A 278 -26.19 -0.49 10.72
N LEU A 279 -27.05 0.02 11.60
CA LEU A 279 -27.78 1.27 11.43
C LEU A 279 -26.88 2.49 11.63
N ASP A 280 -25.95 2.46 12.59
CA ASP A 280 -24.97 3.53 12.81
C ASP A 280 -24.03 3.66 11.62
N ARG A 281 -23.62 2.53 11.04
CA ARG A 281 -22.84 2.50 9.80
C ARG A 281 -23.63 3.03 8.60
N TYR A 282 -24.88 2.61 8.45
CA TYR A 282 -25.76 3.14 7.40
C TYR A 282 -25.99 4.65 7.53
N ARG A 283 -26.18 5.16 8.75
CA ARG A 283 -26.29 6.60 9.03
C ARG A 283 -24.98 7.34 8.73
N ALA A 284 -23.83 6.75 9.06
CA ALA A 284 -22.53 7.32 8.71
C ALA A 284 -22.33 7.39 7.18
N THR A 285 -22.81 6.41 6.42
CA THR A 285 -22.77 6.45 4.95
C THR A 285 -23.73 7.50 4.37
N LEU A 286 -24.94 7.63 4.91
CA LEU A 286 -25.90 8.68 4.49
C LEU A 286 -25.40 10.10 4.83
N ASN A 287 -24.77 10.27 5.98
CA ASN A 287 -24.19 11.55 6.39
C ASN A 287 -22.95 11.93 5.55
N LYS A 288 -22.27 10.97 4.92
CA LYS A 288 -21.22 11.23 3.92
C LYS A 288 -21.79 11.71 2.58
N GLU A 289 -22.94 11.18 2.15
CA GLU A 289 -23.60 11.60 0.90
C GLU A 289 -24.18 13.02 0.98
N ASN A 290 -24.56 13.48 2.19
CA ASN A 290 -24.99 14.88 2.43
C ASN A 290 -23.84 15.89 2.56
N LYS A 291 -22.58 15.46 2.65
CA LYS A 291 -21.40 16.35 2.56
C LYS A 291 -20.94 16.50 1.10
N GLY A 292 -21.86 17.01 0.29
CA GLY A 292 -21.66 17.26 -1.14
C GLY A 292 -21.49 18.72 -1.51
N LYS A 293 -20.85 19.59 -0.68
CA LYS A 293 -20.44 20.96 -1.09
C LYS A 293 -19.21 21.45 -0.31
N GLY A 294 -18.01 21.13 -0.82
CA GLY A 294 -16.74 21.77 -0.43
C GLY A 294 -16.05 21.17 0.80
N GLU A 295 -14.77 20.83 0.60
CA GLU A 295 -13.79 20.34 1.57
C GLU A 295 -13.96 18.89 2.05
N ALA A 296 -12.95 18.07 1.70
CA ALA A 296 -12.64 16.85 2.43
C ALA A 296 -12.61 17.20 3.93
N PRO A 297 -13.15 16.33 4.82
CA PRO A 297 -13.06 16.62 6.25
C PRO A 297 -11.59 16.85 6.56
N ALA A 298 -11.26 18.06 7.04
CA ALA A 298 -9.98 18.32 7.62
C ALA A 298 -9.80 17.29 8.73
N VAL A 299 -9.05 16.22 8.44
CA VAL A 299 -8.55 15.33 9.47
C VAL A 299 -7.64 16.23 10.26
N ALA A 300 -8.13 16.70 11.40
CA ALA A 300 -7.30 17.41 12.36
C ALA A 300 -6.15 16.46 12.67
N VAL A 301 -4.99 16.76 12.09
CA VAL A 301 -3.73 16.16 12.48
C VAL A 301 -3.60 16.52 13.95
N PRO A 302 -3.47 15.56 14.88
CA PRO A 302 -3.29 15.90 16.28
C PRO A 302 -2.10 16.84 16.36
N ALA A 303 -2.33 18.03 16.90
CA ALA A 303 -1.26 18.99 17.14
C ALA A 303 -0.20 18.28 17.97
N VAL A 304 1.04 18.29 17.47
CA VAL A 304 2.20 17.85 18.24
C VAL A 304 2.23 18.71 19.51
N ALA A 305 2.12 18.08 20.67
CA ALA A 305 2.17 18.77 21.95
C ALA A 305 3.55 19.43 22.10
N GLY A 306 3.60 20.76 21.97
CA GLY A 306 4.83 21.54 22.16
C GLY A 306 4.90 22.78 21.28
N GLY A 307 4.11 23.79 21.61
CA GLY A 307 4.24 25.13 21.01
C GLY A 307 3.09 26.04 21.44
N GLN A 308 3.37 27.00 22.32
CA GLN A 308 2.38 27.95 22.81
C GLN A 308 1.83 28.85 21.68
N PRO A 309 0.56 29.30 21.78
CA PRO A 309 -0.02 30.21 20.80
C PRO A 309 0.41 31.66 21.09
N VAL A 310 0.88 32.37 20.07
CA VAL A 310 1.17 33.81 20.15
C VAL A 310 0.16 34.55 19.26
N THR A 311 -0.54 35.52 19.83
CA THR A 311 -1.57 36.34 19.16
C THR A 311 -1.02 37.71 18.72
N SER A 312 -1.01 37.96 17.38
CA SER A 312 -1.15 39.22 16.58
C SER A 312 -0.34 40.51 16.89
N PRO A 313 -0.20 41.54 16.00
CA PRO A 313 -0.51 41.65 14.54
C PRO A 313 0.56 42.37 13.64
N ALA A 314 0.33 42.36 12.31
CA ALA A 314 0.73 43.33 11.23
C ALA A 314 1.99 43.14 10.32
N ALA A 315 1.72 43.04 9.00
CA ALA A 315 2.52 43.30 7.77
C ALA A 315 3.65 42.31 7.33
N PRO A 316 3.93 42.13 6.01
CA PRO A 316 4.01 40.80 5.38
C PRO A 316 5.43 40.19 5.26
N PRO A 317 5.61 38.91 5.65
CA PRO A 317 6.80 38.11 5.33
C PRO A 317 6.41 36.83 4.57
N THR A 318 5.80 36.94 3.38
CA THR A 318 5.04 35.81 2.81
C THR A 318 5.80 34.81 1.93
N ALA A 319 7.01 35.11 1.41
CA ALA A 319 7.71 34.17 0.50
C ALA A 319 8.69 33.20 1.21
N ILE A 320 9.43 33.65 2.23
CA ILE A 320 10.42 32.82 2.93
C ILE A 320 9.74 31.96 4.01
N ALA A 321 8.74 32.52 4.70
CA ALA A 321 7.97 31.77 5.70
C ALA A 321 7.19 30.61 5.07
N THR A 322 6.67 30.77 3.84
CA THR A 322 5.94 29.70 3.13
C THR A 322 6.86 28.59 2.63
N ALA A 323 8.09 28.90 2.21
CA ALA A 323 9.05 27.88 1.79
C ALA A 323 9.51 26.97 2.94
N SER A 324 9.82 27.53 4.12
CA SER A 324 10.20 26.73 5.30
C SER A 324 9.05 25.86 5.82
N VAL A 325 7.81 26.38 5.80
CA VAL A 325 6.60 25.60 6.10
C VAL A 325 6.41 24.48 5.07
N GLY A 326 6.60 24.78 3.79
CA GLY A 326 6.55 23.80 2.71
C GLY A 326 7.57 22.68 2.86
N GLU A 327 8.83 23.03 3.18
CA GLU A 327 9.88 22.06 3.45
C GLU A 327 9.51 21.13 4.62
N LYS A 328 9.03 21.72 5.72
CA LYS A 328 8.57 20.96 6.88
C LYS A 328 7.44 20.00 6.51
N LEU A 329 6.45 20.46 5.73
CA LEU A 329 5.37 19.60 5.25
C LEU A 329 5.91 18.45 4.41
N ILE A 330 6.78 18.71 3.42
CA ILE A 330 7.38 17.66 2.58
C ILE A 330 8.15 16.62 3.41
N ASN A 331 8.82 17.05 4.47
CA ASN A 331 9.56 16.17 5.39
C ASN A 331 8.63 15.35 6.30
N ASP A 332 7.67 16.01 6.95
CA ASP A 332 6.76 15.38 7.93
C ASP A 332 5.72 14.46 7.27
N ARG A 333 5.41 14.70 6.00
CA ARG A 333 4.40 13.97 5.21
C ARG A 333 4.99 12.83 4.39
N SER A 334 6.22 12.42 4.70
CA SER A 334 6.88 11.27 4.08
C SER A 334 6.96 11.34 2.55
N CYS A 335 7.03 12.54 1.95
CA CYS A 335 7.10 12.68 0.50
C CYS A 335 8.37 12.03 -0.07
N ALA A 336 9.47 12.12 0.69
CA ALA A 336 10.75 11.47 0.38
C ALA A 336 10.74 9.93 0.50
N ALA A 337 9.66 9.33 1.03
CA ALA A 337 9.48 7.88 1.02
C ALA A 337 9.18 7.35 -0.39
N CYS A 338 8.68 8.22 -1.29
CA CYS A 338 8.51 7.91 -2.71
C CYS A 338 9.55 8.65 -3.57
N HIS A 339 9.67 9.95 -3.38
CA HIS A 339 10.47 10.84 -4.23
C HIS A 339 11.93 10.90 -3.79
N LYS A 340 12.80 11.21 -4.75
CA LYS A 340 14.15 11.67 -4.43
C LYS A 340 14.12 13.17 -4.13
N ILE A 341 14.71 13.57 -3.01
CA ILE A 341 14.86 14.96 -2.57
C ILE A 341 16.22 15.09 -1.88
N GLY A 342 17.17 15.72 -2.56
CA GLY A 342 18.58 15.76 -2.15
C GLY A 342 19.16 14.34 -2.02
N ALA A 343 19.72 14.04 -0.85
CA ALA A 343 20.29 12.73 -0.55
C ALA A 343 19.25 11.63 -0.24
N ARG A 344 17.99 12.00 0.03
CA ARG A 344 16.94 11.04 0.36
C ARG A 344 16.29 10.52 -0.92
N ASP A 345 16.08 9.22 -1.01
CA ASP A 345 15.52 8.58 -2.19
C ASP A 345 14.63 7.41 -1.81
N GLY A 346 13.33 7.58 -2.04
CA GLY A 346 12.33 6.54 -1.84
C GLY A 346 12.29 5.46 -2.92
N GLY A 347 12.93 5.72 -4.08
CA GLY A 347 13.04 4.77 -5.18
C GLY A 347 11.72 4.39 -5.87
N VAL A 348 10.65 5.17 -5.68
CA VAL A 348 9.33 4.93 -6.29
C VAL A 348 8.99 6.00 -7.32
N ALA A 349 9.39 7.24 -7.09
CA ALA A 349 8.96 8.40 -7.86
C ALA A 349 10.16 9.23 -8.38
N PRO A 350 9.90 10.21 -9.28
CA PRO A 350 10.92 11.09 -9.83
C PRO A 350 11.65 11.93 -8.77
N ASP A 351 12.81 12.45 -9.16
CA ASP A 351 13.62 13.37 -8.36
C ASP A 351 13.05 14.79 -8.40
N LEU A 352 12.71 15.33 -7.23
CA LEU A 352 12.15 16.68 -7.07
C LEU A 352 13.21 17.71 -6.66
N SER A 353 14.49 17.32 -6.54
CA SER A 353 15.57 18.18 -6.01
C SER A 353 15.79 19.47 -6.82
N PHE A 354 15.26 19.53 -8.03
CA PHE A 354 15.35 20.66 -8.96
C PHE A 354 14.01 20.92 -9.66
N GLU A 355 12.90 20.55 -9.01
CA GLU A 355 11.56 20.61 -9.60
C GLU A 355 11.17 22.01 -10.09
N GLY A 356 11.62 23.05 -9.38
CA GLY A 356 11.38 24.46 -9.74
C GLY A 356 12.05 24.92 -11.04
N LEU A 357 12.94 24.10 -11.63
CA LEU A 357 13.44 24.30 -12.99
C LEU A 357 12.52 23.66 -14.05
N ILE A 358 11.87 22.55 -13.70
CA ILE A 358 11.13 21.71 -14.65
C ILE A 358 9.67 22.16 -14.75
N LYS A 359 9.03 22.45 -13.60
CA LYS A 359 7.60 22.74 -13.51
C LYS A 359 7.35 24.13 -12.97
N ASP A 360 6.20 24.68 -13.35
CA ASP A 360 5.69 25.93 -12.80
C ASP A 360 4.70 25.68 -11.65
N ASP A 361 4.34 26.76 -10.96
CA ASP A 361 3.44 26.75 -9.81
C ASP A 361 2.04 26.22 -10.18
N LYS A 362 1.54 26.58 -11.37
CA LYS A 362 0.24 26.11 -11.88
C LYS A 362 0.22 24.60 -12.04
N TRP A 363 1.26 24.04 -12.65
CA TRP A 363 1.38 22.59 -12.84
C TRP A 363 1.51 21.88 -11.49
N LEU A 364 2.37 22.37 -10.58
CA LEU A 364 2.56 21.77 -9.25
C LEU A 364 1.28 21.78 -8.42
N MET A 365 0.56 22.90 -8.38
CA MET A 365 -0.71 23.02 -7.66
C MET A 365 -1.80 22.10 -8.23
N ALA A 366 -1.91 22.03 -9.55
CA ALA A 366 -2.86 21.13 -10.20
C ALA A 366 -2.49 19.65 -9.95
N HIS A 367 -1.20 19.31 -10.03
CA HIS A 367 -0.71 17.95 -9.77
C HIS A 367 -0.93 17.54 -8.32
N PHE A 368 -0.67 18.40 -7.33
CA PHE A 368 -0.92 18.07 -5.93
C PHE A 368 -2.40 17.80 -5.63
N ARG A 369 -3.31 18.57 -6.23
CA ARG A 369 -4.76 18.42 -6.01
C ARG A 369 -5.33 17.19 -6.69
N ASP A 370 -4.94 16.97 -7.94
CA ASP A 370 -5.38 15.81 -8.71
C ASP A 370 -4.25 15.37 -9.67
N PRO A 371 -3.35 14.48 -9.21
CA PRO A 371 -2.27 13.98 -10.04
C PRO A 371 -2.77 13.36 -11.35
N ARG A 372 -3.95 12.72 -11.33
CA ARG A 372 -4.53 12.01 -12.47
C ARG A 372 -5.17 12.94 -13.50
N SER A 373 -5.46 14.19 -13.14
CA SER A 373 -5.91 15.20 -14.10
C SER A 373 -4.81 15.58 -15.11
N LEU A 374 -3.54 15.53 -14.69
CA LEU A 374 -2.38 15.85 -15.53
C LEU A 374 -1.68 14.59 -16.05
N VAL A 375 -1.57 13.57 -15.19
CA VAL A 375 -0.91 12.30 -15.50
C VAL A 375 -1.89 11.18 -15.20
N SER A 376 -2.68 10.77 -16.19
CA SER A 376 -3.86 9.90 -16.02
C SER A 376 -3.65 8.64 -15.17
N ASP A 377 -2.49 7.99 -15.30
CA ASP A 377 -2.14 6.78 -14.55
C ASP A 377 -1.12 7.04 -13.42
N SER A 378 -1.07 8.27 -12.91
CA SER A 378 -0.20 8.62 -11.79
C SER A 378 -0.49 7.73 -10.59
N ILE A 379 0.59 7.12 -10.08
CA ILE A 379 0.58 6.42 -8.80
C ILE A 379 0.68 7.38 -7.61
N MET A 380 0.87 8.69 -7.86
CA MET A 380 0.83 9.68 -6.79
C MET A 380 -0.60 9.76 -6.23
N PRO A 381 -0.79 9.58 -4.92
CA PRO A 381 -2.09 9.71 -4.30
C PRO A 381 -2.57 11.17 -4.30
N SER A 382 -3.89 11.36 -4.31
CA SER A 382 -4.48 12.66 -4.03
C SER A 382 -4.54 12.83 -2.51
N PHE A 383 -3.60 13.59 -1.97
CA PHE A 383 -3.55 13.87 -0.54
C PHE A 383 -4.46 15.05 -0.24
N GLY A 384 -5.54 14.87 0.52
CA GLY A 384 -6.52 15.92 0.82
C GLY A 384 -6.02 17.03 1.76
N PHE A 385 -4.88 17.66 1.46
CA PHE A 385 -4.31 18.76 2.24
C PHE A 385 -5.12 20.05 2.12
N SER A 386 -4.87 20.99 3.04
CA SER A 386 -5.49 22.31 2.99
C SER A 386 -4.91 23.16 1.86
N ASN A 387 -5.65 24.18 1.40
CA ASN A 387 -5.14 25.12 0.39
C ASN A 387 -3.84 25.83 0.84
N PRO A 388 -3.70 26.32 2.09
CA PRO A 388 -2.43 26.85 2.58
C PRO A 388 -1.27 25.85 2.51
N ASP A 389 -1.52 24.58 2.84
CA ASP A 389 -0.47 23.55 2.78
C ASP A 389 0.00 23.33 1.33
N TYR A 390 -0.94 23.24 0.38
CA TYR A 390 -0.59 23.12 -1.05
C TYR A 390 0.25 24.30 -1.53
N LEU A 391 -0.10 25.52 -1.14
CA LEU A 391 0.66 26.73 -1.48
C LEU A 391 2.06 26.70 -0.87
N ALA A 392 2.20 26.30 0.39
CA ALA A 392 3.49 26.20 1.05
C ALA A 392 4.40 25.15 0.39
N MET A 393 3.89 23.93 0.15
CA MET A 393 4.64 22.87 -0.54
C MET A 393 5.02 23.28 -1.96
N THR A 394 4.13 23.94 -2.70
CA THR A 394 4.43 24.47 -4.03
C THR A 394 5.51 25.53 -3.96
N GLY A 395 5.43 26.48 -3.01
CA GLY A 395 6.45 27.50 -2.81
C GLY A 395 7.84 26.91 -2.54
N TYR A 396 7.90 25.86 -1.71
CA TYR A 396 9.15 25.13 -1.46
C TYR A 396 9.71 24.47 -2.73
N LEU A 397 8.92 23.67 -3.46
CA LEU A 397 9.37 23.01 -4.69
C LEU A 397 9.77 24.01 -5.79
N MET A 398 9.05 25.12 -5.91
CA MET A 398 9.42 26.23 -6.80
C MET A 398 10.75 26.87 -6.42
N GLY A 399 11.16 26.82 -5.14
CA GLY A 399 12.45 27.27 -4.66
C GLY A 399 13.62 26.34 -5.03
N LEU A 400 13.35 25.07 -5.37
CA LEU A 400 14.36 24.08 -5.74
C LEU A 400 14.84 24.32 -7.18
N LYS A 401 15.73 25.30 -7.36
CA LYS A 401 16.25 25.75 -8.66
C LYS A 401 17.73 25.48 -8.90
N THR A 402 18.36 24.64 -8.08
CA THR A 402 19.78 24.30 -8.26
C THR A 402 19.88 23.13 -9.22
N PRO A 403 20.43 23.30 -10.44
CA PRO A 403 20.56 22.20 -11.37
C PRO A 403 21.58 21.16 -10.87
N PRO A 404 21.40 19.86 -11.15
CA PRO A 404 22.43 18.85 -10.94
C PRO A 404 23.72 19.21 -11.70
N ALA A 405 24.86 18.83 -11.13
CA ALA A 405 26.17 19.05 -11.76
C ALA A 405 26.30 18.27 -13.07
N PHE A 406 26.88 18.92 -14.09
CA PHE A 406 27.22 18.29 -15.37
C PHE A 406 28.74 18.13 -15.46
N ASN A 407 29.28 17.06 -14.89
CA ASN A 407 30.71 16.76 -14.96
C ASN A 407 31.08 16.19 -16.34
N ASN A 408 30.29 15.21 -16.80
CA ASN A 408 30.43 14.55 -18.09
C ASN A 408 29.07 13.88 -18.46
N PRO A 409 28.81 13.54 -19.73
CA PRO A 409 27.50 13.01 -20.14
C PRO A 409 27.17 11.63 -19.57
N GLU A 410 28.16 10.78 -19.27
CA GLU A 410 27.93 9.46 -18.66
C GLU A 410 27.39 9.59 -17.24
N GLU A 411 28.07 10.38 -16.41
CA GLU A 411 27.68 10.63 -15.02
C GLU A 411 26.33 11.35 -14.95
N PHE A 412 26.10 12.34 -15.82
CA PHE A 412 24.81 13.00 -15.92
C PHE A 412 23.70 12.02 -16.30
N TYR A 413 23.93 11.15 -17.29
CA TYR A 413 22.96 10.12 -17.67
C TYR A 413 22.63 9.20 -16.48
N LYS A 414 23.64 8.68 -15.77
CA LYS A 414 23.45 7.81 -14.60
C LYS A 414 22.63 8.49 -13.51
N ASN A 415 22.94 9.75 -13.21
CA ASN A 415 22.30 10.47 -12.10
C ASN A 415 20.89 10.96 -12.42
N THR A 416 20.57 11.16 -13.70
CA THR A 416 19.40 11.95 -14.09
C THR A 416 18.48 11.22 -15.08
N CYS A 417 19.03 10.43 -16.00
CA CYS A 417 18.26 9.72 -17.03
C CYS A 417 17.99 8.25 -16.66
N ALA A 418 18.95 7.58 -16.03
CA ALA A 418 18.91 6.14 -15.76
C ALA A 418 17.80 5.72 -14.78
N ARG A 419 17.34 6.62 -13.89
CA ARG A 419 16.17 6.39 -13.03
C ARG A 419 14.96 5.91 -13.83
N CYS A 420 14.74 6.48 -15.01
CA CYS A 420 13.66 6.11 -15.92
C CYS A 420 14.15 5.16 -17.02
N HIS A 421 15.27 5.49 -17.67
CA HIS A 421 15.73 4.77 -18.86
C HIS A 421 16.60 3.53 -18.57
N GLY A 422 16.98 3.29 -17.31
CA GLY A 422 17.86 2.20 -16.89
C GLY A 422 19.33 2.50 -17.15
N ASP A 423 20.23 1.91 -16.36
CA ASP A 423 21.68 2.05 -16.54
C ASP A 423 22.17 1.52 -17.90
N LYS A 424 21.42 0.56 -18.44
CA LYS A 424 21.64 -0.06 -19.75
C LYS A 424 20.91 0.67 -20.90
N GLY A 425 20.16 1.72 -20.60
CA GLY A 425 19.33 2.42 -21.57
C GLY A 425 18.17 1.60 -22.13
N ASP A 426 17.84 0.46 -21.53
CA ASP A 426 16.84 -0.51 -22.00
C ASP A 426 15.40 -0.14 -21.60
N GLY A 427 15.21 1.01 -20.95
CA GLY A 427 13.91 1.47 -20.46
C GLY A 427 13.49 0.84 -19.13
N HIS A 428 14.29 -0.03 -18.49
CA HIS A 428 13.97 -0.70 -17.23
C HIS A 428 14.60 0.02 -16.03
N GLY A 429 14.53 1.35 -16.01
CA GLY A 429 14.94 2.13 -14.85
C GLY A 429 14.13 1.77 -13.60
N MET A 430 14.66 2.07 -12.42
CA MET A 430 14.08 1.66 -11.14
C MET A 430 12.61 2.07 -10.94
N ILE A 431 12.18 3.19 -11.55
CA ILE A 431 10.79 3.67 -11.49
C ILE A 431 9.99 3.40 -12.77
N ALA A 432 10.59 2.83 -13.81
CA ALA A 432 9.99 2.71 -15.15
C ALA A 432 8.63 2.00 -15.14
N ALA A 433 8.49 0.98 -14.29
CA ALA A 433 7.24 0.22 -14.12
C ALA A 433 6.06 1.05 -13.59
N TYR A 434 6.33 2.22 -13.01
CA TYR A 434 5.33 3.11 -12.42
C TYR A 434 5.03 4.33 -13.30
N LEU A 435 5.68 4.44 -14.46
CA LEU A 435 5.49 5.56 -15.37
C LEU A 435 4.52 5.19 -16.50
N ASP A 436 3.63 6.13 -16.81
CA ASP A 436 2.80 6.09 -18.02
C ASP A 436 3.16 7.27 -18.95
N PRO A 437 3.52 7.01 -20.22
CA PRO A 437 3.89 5.70 -20.77
C PRO A 437 5.24 5.21 -20.25
N TYR A 438 5.51 3.91 -20.44
CA TYR A 438 6.80 3.31 -20.14
C TYR A 438 7.94 4.07 -20.85
N PRO A 439 9.11 4.27 -20.19
CA PRO A 439 10.27 4.89 -20.80
C PRO A 439 10.68 4.20 -22.10
N ARG A 440 11.25 4.99 -23.04
CA ARG A 440 11.74 4.43 -24.30
C ARG A 440 12.98 3.59 -24.04
N ASP A 441 13.02 2.40 -24.62
CA ASP A 441 14.24 1.61 -24.80
C ASP A 441 15.14 2.31 -25.84
N LEU A 442 16.24 2.89 -25.35
CA LEU A 442 17.23 3.62 -26.12
C LEU A 442 18.20 2.67 -26.87
N THR A 443 18.21 1.37 -26.55
CA THR A 443 19.01 0.35 -27.26
C THR A 443 18.40 -0.05 -28.60
N LYS A 444 17.12 0.26 -28.83
CA LYS A 444 16.43 -0.07 -30.09
C LYS A 444 16.86 0.85 -31.22
N ALA A 445 17.97 0.50 -31.89
CA ALA A 445 18.50 1.21 -33.04
C ALA A 445 17.47 1.44 -34.16
N GLY A 446 16.57 0.48 -34.39
CA GLY A 446 15.47 0.64 -35.34
C GLY A 446 14.60 1.87 -35.05
N PHE A 447 14.29 2.17 -33.77
CA PHE A 447 13.58 3.41 -33.43
C PHE A 447 14.51 4.63 -33.53
N MET A 448 15.68 4.55 -32.89
CA MET A 448 16.60 5.69 -32.73
C MET A 448 17.12 6.23 -34.07
N ASN A 449 17.33 5.33 -35.03
CA ASN A 449 17.78 5.67 -36.38
C ASN A 449 16.63 5.97 -37.36
N SER A 450 15.37 5.81 -36.94
CA SER A 450 14.18 6.18 -37.74
C SER A 450 13.71 7.62 -37.56
N LYS A 451 14.48 8.42 -36.82
CA LYS A 451 14.10 9.76 -36.35
C LYS A 451 15.26 10.72 -36.58
N THR A 452 14.97 11.99 -36.90
CA THR A 452 16.05 12.98 -37.10
C THR A 452 16.78 13.27 -35.79
N GLU A 453 18.01 13.77 -35.89
CA GLU A 453 18.79 14.18 -34.71
C GLU A 453 18.05 15.28 -33.96
N ASP A 454 17.63 16.31 -34.69
CA ASP A 454 16.87 17.43 -34.18
C ASP A 454 15.61 16.98 -33.43
N ARG A 455 14.91 15.94 -33.91
CA ARG A 455 13.71 15.44 -33.23
C ARG A 455 14.03 14.75 -31.91
N LEU A 456 15.13 13.99 -31.82
CA LEU A 456 15.54 13.35 -30.57
C LEU A 456 16.11 14.38 -29.59
N MET A 457 16.94 15.29 -30.07
CA MET A 457 17.46 16.44 -29.32
C MET A 457 16.34 17.31 -28.76
N LYS A 458 15.32 17.62 -29.59
CA LYS A 458 14.12 18.35 -29.15
C LYS A 458 13.37 17.61 -28.05
N SER A 459 13.32 16.27 -28.09
CA SER A 459 12.68 15.47 -27.04
C SER A 459 13.42 15.56 -25.70
N ILE A 460 14.75 15.72 -25.70
CA ILE A 460 15.54 15.96 -24.48
C ILE A 460 15.33 17.41 -24.03
N ARG A 461 15.44 18.36 -24.96
CA ARG A 461 15.34 19.80 -24.68
C ARG A 461 13.98 20.18 -24.08
N GLU A 462 12.89 19.80 -24.73
CA GLU A 462 11.53 20.22 -24.40
C GLU A 462 10.75 19.18 -23.60
N GLY A 463 11.33 17.99 -23.40
CA GLY A 463 10.62 16.86 -22.82
C GLY A 463 9.57 16.30 -23.78
N ILE A 464 8.66 15.48 -23.25
CA ILE A 464 7.55 14.93 -24.01
C ILE A 464 6.26 15.21 -23.24
N ALA A 465 5.45 16.14 -23.77
CA ALA A 465 4.17 16.53 -23.20
C ALA A 465 3.25 15.32 -22.94
N GLY A 466 2.54 15.37 -21.80
CA GLY A 466 1.71 14.28 -21.31
C GLY A 466 2.49 13.01 -20.93
N THR A 467 3.76 13.13 -20.56
CA THR A 467 4.58 12.02 -20.01
C THR A 467 5.43 12.46 -18.83
N SER A 468 6.08 11.48 -18.22
CA SER A 468 7.08 11.70 -17.17
C SER A 468 8.47 12.14 -17.70
N MET A 469 8.65 12.36 -19.01
CA MET A 469 9.92 12.87 -19.57
C MET A 469 9.95 14.41 -19.49
N PRO A 470 10.73 15.01 -18.57
CA PRO A 470 10.75 16.46 -18.35
C PRO A 470 11.55 17.20 -19.43
N ALA A 471 11.39 18.52 -19.48
CA ALA A 471 12.20 19.40 -20.30
C ALA A 471 13.56 19.67 -19.64
N TRP A 472 14.65 19.34 -20.32
CA TRP A 472 16.01 19.51 -19.79
C TRP A 472 16.67 20.85 -20.15
N ALA A 473 16.06 21.65 -21.03
CA ALA A 473 16.63 22.94 -21.47
C ALA A 473 16.82 23.98 -20.34
N ARG A 474 16.12 23.81 -19.22
CA ARG A 474 16.25 24.67 -18.02
C ARG A 474 17.24 24.11 -16.99
N VAL A 475 17.77 22.92 -17.23
CA VAL A 475 18.70 22.22 -16.36
C VAL A 475 20.10 22.16 -16.97
N ILE A 476 20.18 21.92 -18.28
CA ILE A 476 21.41 21.86 -19.08
C ILE A 476 21.26 22.66 -20.36
N ASN A 477 22.38 23.16 -20.89
CA ASN A 477 22.41 23.94 -22.12
C ASN A 477 22.43 23.05 -23.38
N ASP A 478 22.30 23.66 -24.57
CA ASP A 478 22.23 22.95 -25.85
C ASP A 478 23.47 22.11 -26.18
N ASP A 479 24.66 22.54 -25.75
CA ASP A 479 25.88 21.76 -25.95
C ASP A 479 25.90 20.51 -25.07
N GLN A 480 25.52 20.66 -23.80
CA GLN A 480 25.37 19.54 -22.86
C GLN A 480 24.29 18.55 -23.31
N ILE A 481 23.16 19.03 -23.85
CA ILE A 481 22.12 18.17 -24.44
C ILE A 481 22.73 17.35 -25.60
N ARG A 482 23.56 17.98 -26.45
CA ARG A 482 24.23 17.28 -27.56
C ARG A 482 25.22 16.24 -27.06
N GLN A 483 25.98 16.55 -26.02
CA GLN A 483 26.90 15.60 -25.38
C GLN A 483 26.14 14.38 -24.81
N VAL A 484 25.00 14.58 -24.15
CA VAL A 484 24.15 13.48 -23.65
C VAL A 484 23.57 12.65 -24.80
N PHE A 485 23.07 13.31 -25.85
CA PHE A 485 22.59 12.61 -27.04
C PHE A 485 23.68 11.74 -27.69
N ASN A 486 24.88 12.28 -27.86
CA ASN A 486 26.02 11.56 -28.42
C ASN A 486 26.42 10.37 -27.53
N TYR A 487 26.43 10.55 -26.21
CA TYR A 487 26.64 9.46 -25.26
C TYR A 487 25.58 8.34 -25.42
N ILE A 488 24.30 8.68 -25.57
CA ILE A 488 23.23 7.71 -25.80
C ILE A 488 23.44 6.95 -27.13
N GLN A 489 23.76 7.66 -28.21
CA GLN A 489 23.96 7.07 -29.53
C GLN A 489 25.17 6.12 -29.53
N THR A 490 26.28 6.52 -28.93
CA THR A 490 27.52 5.74 -28.89
C THR A 490 27.45 4.55 -27.93
N THR A 491 26.83 4.74 -26.77
CA THR A 491 26.81 3.73 -25.69
C THR A 491 25.69 2.70 -25.85
N TYR A 492 24.48 3.15 -26.19
CA TYR A 492 23.29 2.29 -26.16
C TYR A 492 22.81 1.89 -27.56
N VAL A 493 22.80 2.82 -28.51
CA VAL A 493 22.32 2.53 -29.88
C VAL A 493 23.33 1.67 -30.65
N LYS A 494 24.62 2.02 -30.56
CA LYS A 494 25.78 1.31 -31.18
C LYS A 494 25.75 1.19 -32.71
N ASP A 495 24.66 1.59 -33.36
CA ASP A 495 24.52 1.68 -34.80
C ASP A 495 24.71 3.12 -35.30
N SER A 496 25.39 3.27 -36.44
CA SER A 496 25.48 4.55 -37.14
C SER A 496 24.11 4.98 -37.67
N ARG A 497 23.82 6.29 -37.56
CA ARG A 497 22.59 6.87 -38.10
C ARG A 497 22.59 6.78 -39.62
N ARG A 498 21.43 6.50 -40.20
CA ARG A 498 21.24 6.38 -41.65
C ARG A 498 20.40 7.54 -42.16
N PRO A 499 20.57 7.96 -43.43
CA PRO A 499 19.67 8.92 -44.06
C PRO A 499 18.22 8.43 -43.98
N LEU A 500 17.33 9.30 -43.50
CA LEU A 500 15.91 8.98 -43.41
C LEU A 500 15.27 9.10 -44.79
N LYS A 501 14.43 8.13 -45.14
CA LYS A 501 13.58 8.23 -46.31
C LYS A 501 12.48 9.25 -46.04
N GLU A 502 12.43 10.30 -46.83
CA GLU A 502 11.36 11.30 -46.74
C GLU A 502 10.01 10.66 -47.06
N ARG A 503 9.00 10.99 -46.25
CA ARG A 503 7.62 10.54 -46.42
C ARG A 503 6.76 11.74 -46.78
N LYS A 504 6.09 11.65 -47.94
CA LYS A 504 5.05 12.60 -48.34
C LYS A 504 3.81 12.30 -47.49
N LEU A 505 3.50 13.23 -46.58
CA LEU A 505 2.38 13.14 -45.65
C LEU A 505 1.75 14.54 -45.53
N PRO A 506 0.43 14.62 -45.30
CA PRO A 506 -0.23 15.90 -45.11
C PRO A 506 0.25 16.56 -43.80
N GLU A 507 0.44 17.88 -43.83
CA GLU A 507 0.80 18.66 -42.63
C GLU A 507 -0.33 18.72 -41.61
N THR A 508 -1.56 18.88 -42.12
CA THR A 508 -2.82 18.96 -41.37
C THR A 508 -3.77 17.87 -41.82
N ASN A 509 -4.68 17.42 -40.96
CA ASN A 509 -5.67 16.40 -41.33
C ASN A 509 -6.53 16.87 -42.53
N PRO A 510 -6.46 16.19 -43.70
CA PRO A 510 -7.24 16.56 -44.88
C PRO A 510 -8.73 16.21 -44.75
N VAL A 511 -9.11 15.41 -43.75
CA VAL A 511 -10.51 15.02 -43.50
C VAL A 511 -11.17 15.96 -42.51
N ALA A 512 -12.21 16.66 -42.95
CA ALA A 512 -12.99 17.54 -42.09
C ALA A 512 -13.65 16.77 -40.93
N SER A 513 -13.54 17.30 -39.71
CA SER A 513 -14.16 16.72 -38.52
C SER A 513 -15.69 16.81 -38.60
N SER A 514 -16.38 15.69 -38.76
CA SER A 514 -17.84 15.56 -38.68
C SER A 514 -18.26 14.39 -37.78
N ARG A 515 -19.56 14.28 -37.45
CA ARG A 515 -20.06 13.12 -36.67
C ARG A 515 -19.82 11.81 -37.43
N GLU A 516 -19.97 11.84 -38.74
CA GLU A 516 -19.76 10.71 -39.64
C GLU A 516 -18.28 10.31 -39.66
N SER A 517 -17.36 11.28 -39.81
CA SER A 517 -15.91 11.02 -39.79
C SER A 517 -15.45 10.41 -38.44
N ILE A 518 -15.95 10.95 -37.33
CA ILE A 518 -15.66 10.43 -35.99
C ILE A 518 -16.21 9.00 -35.83
N ALA A 519 -17.43 8.72 -36.29
CA ALA A 519 -18.02 7.39 -36.24
C ALA A 519 -17.25 6.37 -37.10
N TRP A 520 -16.78 6.78 -38.29
CA TRP A 520 -15.92 5.94 -39.12
C TRP A 520 -14.57 5.66 -38.45
N GLY A 521 -13.93 6.69 -37.89
CA GLY A 521 -12.69 6.55 -37.13
C GLY A 521 -12.86 5.62 -35.94
N GLU A 522 -13.98 5.71 -35.21
CA GLU A 522 -14.30 4.79 -34.12
C GLU A 522 -14.41 3.34 -34.60
N GLN A 523 -15.12 3.08 -35.71
CA GLN A 523 -15.25 1.73 -36.25
C GLN A 523 -13.89 1.13 -36.63
N ILE A 524 -13.03 1.91 -37.31
CA ILE A 524 -11.67 1.48 -37.66
C ILE A 524 -10.89 1.17 -36.38
N PHE A 525 -10.97 2.05 -35.38
CA PHE A 525 -10.27 1.89 -34.12
C PHE A 525 -10.71 0.61 -33.38
N LEU A 526 -12.02 0.39 -33.29
CA LEU A 526 -12.61 -0.79 -32.64
C LEU A 526 -12.14 -2.10 -33.30
N GLN A 527 -12.09 -2.13 -34.62
CA GLN A 527 -11.70 -3.31 -35.40
C GLN A 527 -10.19 -3.57 -35.40
N ARG A 528 -9.37 -2.52 -35.44
CA ARG A 528 -7.94 -2.66 -35.76
C ARG A 528 -6.99 -2.27 -34.62
N CYS A 529 -7.41 -1.39 -33.71
CA CYS A 529 -6.50 -0.77 -32.74
C CYS A 529 -6.71 -1.27 -31.31
N THR A 530 -7.91 -1.75 -30.96
CA THR A 530 -8.27 -2.09 -29.57
C THR A 530 -7.47 -3.22 -28.95
N GLY A 531 -6.93 -4.14 -29.75
CA GLY A 531 -6.08 -5.23 -29.27
C GLY A 531 -4.87 -4.72 -28.48
N CYS A 532 -4.29 -3.60 -28.90
CA CYS A 532 -3.15 -2.96 -28.23
C CYS A 532 -3.58 -1.71 -27.44
N HIS A 533 -4.35 -0.80 -28.04
CA HIS A 533 -4.70 0.48 -27.42
C HIS A 533 -5.90 0.42 -26.46
N GLY A 534 -6.60 -0.71 -26.37
CA GLY A 534 -7.77 -0.90 -25.51
C GLY A 534 -9.04 -0.26 -26.08
N LYS A 535 -10.21 -0.74 -25.64
CA LYS A 535 -11.52 -0.22 -26.09
C LYS A 535 -11.73 1.25 -25.72
N LYS A 536 -11.09 1.72 -24.65
CA LYS A 536 -11.15 3.12 -24.20
C LYS A 536 -10.12 4.02 -24.87
N ALA A 537 -9.22 3.46 -25.69
CA ALA A 537 -8.03 4.12 -26.21
C ALA A 537 -7.05 4.59 -25.12
N ASP A 538 -7.03 3.89 -23.97
CA ASP A 538 -6.21 4.20 -22.80
C ASP A 538 -4.85 3.49 -22.80
N GLY A 539 -4.52 2.75 -23.86
CA GLY A 539 -3.27 2.00 -23.97
C GLY A 539 -3.29 0.64 -23.27
N LYS A 540 -4.45 0.23 -22.72
CA LYS A 540 -4.62 -0.97 -21.88
C LYS A 540 -5.35 -2.10 -22.63
N GLY A 541 -5.03 -2.29 -23.91
CA GLY A 541 -5.54 -3.43 -24.67
C GLY A 541 -5.04 -4.76 -24.10
N PRO A 542 -5.72 -5.89 -24.39
CA PRO A 542 -5.31 -7.21 -23.89
C PRO A 542 -3.86 -7.56 -24.23
N ASN A 543 -3.35 -7.09 -25.37
CA ASN A 543 -1.97 -7.36 -25.81
C ASN A 543 -0.95 -6.34 -25.26
N SER A 544 -1.39 -5.32 -24.51
CA SER A 544 -0.51 -4.23 -24.04
C SER A 544 0.50 -4.66 -22.97
N ILE A 545 0.21 -5.75 -22.24
CA ILE A 545 1.05 -6.23 -21.14
C ILE A 545 2.34 -6.86 -21.67
N ASP A 546 2.28 -7.53 -22.82
CA ASP A 546 3.38 -8.30 -23.40
C ASP A 546 4.23 -7.50 -24.41
N ILE A 547 3.92 -6.21 -24.61
CA ILE A 547 4.62 -5.35 -25.56
C ILE A 547 5.27 -4.17 -24.86
N LEU A 548 6.58 -4.01 -25.09
CA LEU A 548 7.35 -2.85 -24.63
C LEU A 548 7.94 -2.08 -25.82
N PRO A 549 7.88 -0.74 -25.82
CA PRO A 549 7.15 0.08 -24.86
C PRO A 549 5.62 -0.07 -25.03
N ARG A 550 4.88 0.06 -23.93
CA ARG A 550 3.43 -0.07 -23.93
C ARG A 550 2.76 0.96 -24.85
N PRO A 551 1.60 0.64 -25.44
CA PRO A 551 0.81 1.59 -26.21
C PRO A 551 0.46 2.80 -25.34
N ARG A 552 0.59 3.99 -25.92
CA ARG A 552 0.33 5.24 -25.20
C ARG A 552 -1.18 5.41 -24.96
N ASN A 553 -1.52 6.01 -23.82
CA ASN A 553 -2.86 6.49 -23.54
C ASN A 553 -3.25 7.64 -24.50
N LEU A 554 -4.10 7.33 -25.48
CA LEU A 554 -4.59 8.29 -26.47
C LEU A 554 -5.69 9.20 -25.91
N ARG A 555 -6.12 9.01 -24.65
CA ARG A 555 -7.01 9.95 -23.97
C ARG A 555 -6.27 11.09 -23.27
N ASN A 556 -4.94 11.03 -23.22
CA ASN A 556 -4.15 12.10 -22.60
C ASN A 556 -4.22 13.37 -23.47
N ALA A 557 -4.94 14.39 -22.98
CA ALA A 557 -5.17 15.64 -23.69
C ALA A 557 -3.87 16.43 -23.94
N GLU A 558 -2.98 16.46 -22.96
CA GLU A 558 -1.70 17.16 -23.08
C GLU A 558 -0.86 16.56 -24.22
N PHE A 559 -0.81 15.24 -24.31
CA PHE A 559 -0.15 14.53 -25.40
C PHE A 559 -0.82 14.79 -26.76
N LEU A 560 -2.13 14.52 -26.88
CA LEU A 560 -2.84 14.64 -28.16
C LEU A 560 -2.87 16.08 -28.70
N ASN A 561 -2.88 17.08 -27.82
CA ASN A 561 -2.86 18.48 -28.24
C ASN A 561 -1.45 18.95 -28.63
N SER A 562 -0.40 18.34 -28.08
CA SER A 562 1.00 18.68 -28.41
C SER A 562 1.51 18.08 -29.72
N ILE A 563 0.82 17.05 -30.26
CA ILE A 563 1.27 16.30 -31.44
C ILE A 563 0.62 16.82 -32.73
N SER A 564 1.43 17.02 -33.77
CA SER A 564 0.95 17.44 -35.09
C SER A 564 0.23 16.31 -35.82
N ASP A 565 -0.69 16.68 -36.72
CA ASP A 565 -1.40 15.72 -37.56
C ASP A 565 -0.43 14.93 -38.43
N ARG A 566 0.55 15.59 -39.07
CA ARG A 566 1.62 14.91 -39.81
C ARG A 566 2.27 13.78 -39.03
N ARG A 567 2.54 13.98 -37.72
CA ARG A 567 3.17 12.97 -36.87
C ARG A 567 2.22 11.82 -36.52
N LEU A 568 0.92 12.10 -36.35
CA LEU A 568 -0.09 11.05 -36.19
C LEU A 568 -0.20 10.22 -37.47
N PHE A 569 -0.26 10.86 -38.64
CA PHE A 569 -0.27 10.20 -39.93
C PHE A 569 0.96 9.32 -40.13
N GLU A 570 2.15 9.84 -39.81
CA GLU A 570 3.39 9.07 -39.91
C GLU A 570 3.36 7.82 -39.03
N SER A 571 2.89 7.97 -37.78
CA SER A 571 2.89 6.89 -36.79
C SER A 571 1.85 5.80 -37.11
N ILE A 572 0.72 6.18 -37.71
CA ILE A 572 -0.34 5.23 -38.07
C ILE A 572 0.00 4.55 -39.40
N LEU A 573 0.27 5.30 -40.46
CA LEU A 573 0.49 4.70 -41.79
C LEU A 573 1.73 3.81 -41.81
N TYR A 574 2.83 4.25 -41.20
CA TYR A 574 4.10 3.57 -41.33
C TYR A 574 4.58 2.91 -40.04
N GLY A 575 3.73 2.91 -39.01
CA GLY A 575 4.06 2.36 -37.70
C GLY A 575 5.13 3.14 -36.95
N VAL A 576 5.51 2.60 -35.80
CA VAL A 576 6.60 3.12 -34.97
C VAL A 576 7.68 2.05 -34.90
N GLN A 577 8.74 2.22 -35.70
CA GLN A 577 9.86 1.28 -35.77
C GLN A 577 10.44 1.02 -34.37
N GLY A 578 10.79 -0.24 -34.10
CA GLY A 578 11.25 -0.67 -32.77
C GLY A 578 10.14 -0.77 -31.71
N SER A 579 8.87 -0.80 -32.12
CA SER A 579 7.73 -1.11 -31.26
C SER A 579 6.75 -2.05 -31.95
N ALA A 580 5.73 -2.51 -31.23
CA ALA A 580 4.65 -3.34 -31.79
C ALA A 580 3.68 -2.60 -32.72
N MET A 581 3.79 -1.26 -32.85
CA MET A 581 2.94 -0.49 -33.76
C MET A 581 3.40 -0.68 -35.21
N GLN A 582 2.73 -1.59 -35.91
CA GLN A 582 3.00 -1.94 -37.31
C GLN A 582 2.60 -0.84 -38.31
N SER A 583 3.08 -1.01 -39.54
CA SER A 583 2.81 -0.13 -40.68
C SER A 583 1.43 -0.45 -41.27
N TRP A 584 0.42 0.38 -40.96
CA TRP A 584 -0.97 0.11 -41.38
C TRP A 584 -1.23 0.35 -42.87
N ILE A 585 -0.37 1.08 -43.57
CA ILE A 585 -0.45 1.22 -45.03
C ILE A 585 -0.28 -0.13 -45.73
N ASP A 586 0.55 -1.02 -45.16
CA ASP A 586 0.75 -2.39 -45.66
C ASP A 586 -0.49 -3.29 -45.44
N TYR A 587 -1.42 -2.84 -44.58
CA TYR A 587 -2.71 -3.49 -44.30
C TYR A 587 -3.90 -2.70 -44.88
N GLY A 588 -3.64 -1.88 -45.90
CA GLY A 588 -4.66 -1.20 -46.70
C GLY A 588 -5.31 0.02 -46.04
N LEU A 589 -4.71 0.60 -44.99
CA LEU A 589 -5.20 1.86 -44.41
C LEU A 589 -4.80 3.04 -45.31
N THR A 590 -5.77 3.85 -45.71
CA THR A 590 -5.56 5.03 -46.57
C THR A 590 -5.34 6.30 -45.75
N GLU A 591 -4.86 7.38 -46.38
CA GLU A 591 -4.78 8.70 -45.73
C GLU A 591 -6.15 9.20 -45.24
N LYS A 592 -7.23 8.87 -45.95
CA LYS A 592 -8.60 9.20 -45.51
C LYS A 592 -8.95 8.46 -44.22
N ASP A 593 -8.69 7.15 -44.16
CA ASP A 593 -8.98 6.32 -42.97
C ASP A 593 -8.22 6.84 -41.74
N VAL A 594 -6.98 7.27 -41.94
CA VAL A 594 -6.15 7.88 -40.90
C VAL A 594 -6.71 9.23 -40.49
N GLY A 595 -7.21 10.04 -41.42
CA GLY A 595 -7.88 11.30 -41.11
C GLY A 595 -9.15 11.10 -40.26
N ASP A 596 -9.94 10.06 -40.56
CA ASP A 596 -11.09 9.66 -39.75
C ASP A 596 -10.66 9.21 -38.34
N LEU A 597 -9.60 8.39 -38.22
CA LEU A 597 -9.00 8.00 -36.94
C LEU A 597 -8.50 9.20 -36.13
N VAL A 598 -7.84 10.17 -36.77
CA VAL A 598 -7.36 11.39 -36.10
C VAL A 598 -8.52 12.21 -35.57
N ASN A 599 -9.62 12.35 -36.33
CA ASN A 599 -10.82 13.02 -35.86
C ASN A 599 -11.45 12.31 -34.66
N TYR A 600 -11.51 10.97 -34.69
CA TYR A 600 -11.96 10.16 -33.55
C TYR A 600 -11.08 10.36 -32.31
N MET A 601 -9.76 10.25 -32.43
CA MET A 601 -8.85 10.45 -31.29
C MET A 601 -8.95 11.86 -30.72
N ARG A 602 -8.99 12.89 -31.57
CA ARG A 602 -9.14 14.29 -31.13
C ARG A 602 -10.52 14.57 -30.51
N SER A 603 -11.53 13.76 -30.79
CA SER A 603 -12.87 13.91 -30.20
C SER A 603 -12.90 13.65 -28.69
N PHE A 604 -11.97 12.85 -28.15
CA PHE A 604 -11.93 12.52 -26.72
C PHE A 604 -11.77 13.73 -25.79
N ASN A 605 -11.15 14.79 -26.30
CA ASN A 605 -10.75 15.96 -25.52
C ASN A 605 -11.53 17.23 -25.88
N LYS A 606 -12.59 17.12 -26.69
CA LYS A 606 -13.51 18.25 -26.92
C LYS A 606 -14.41 18.41 -25.68
N PRO A 607 -14.69 19.64 -25.21
CA PRO A 607 -15.69 19.85 -24.18
C PRO A 607 -17.01 19.24 -24.65
N LYS A 608 -17.69 18.49 -23.77
CA LYS A 608 -19.05 18.03 -24.04
C LYS A 608 -19.90 19.27 -24.33
N GLN A 609 -20.43 19.36 -25.55
CA GLN A 609 -21.39 20.40 -25.94
C GLN A 609 -22.70 20.22 -25.19
#